data_AF-B4IX50-F1
#
_entry.id   AF-B4IX50-F1
#
_cell.length_a   1.000
_cell.length_b   1.000
_cell.length_c   1.000
_cell.angle_alpha   90.00
_cell.angle_beta   90.00
_cell.angle_gamma   90.00
#
_symmetry.space_group_name_H-M   'P 1'
#
loop_
_entity.id
_entity.type
_entity.pdbx_description
1 polymer ?
#
loop_
_entity_poly.entity_id
_entity_poly.type
_entity_poly.pdbx_seq_one_letter_code
_entity_poly.pdbx_strand_id
1 'polypeptide(L)'
;MPQLVQVLQPDGVCGGTLVNQNWVLTAAHCVDGSSASNFVVIGGTTRQNGSDGVRRSVSSIQVAPNFNRRTMNRDAALLSGTGQWQITRSMVCAGKPFQRDSCDGDSGGPMVYRGELIGIVSFGNECATLEPGVYTSVPVIRRWFLDIMAEYS
;
A
#
# COMPACT_ATOMS: atom_id res chain seq x y z
N MET A 1 -14.43 0.75 -4.36
CA MET A 1 -13.49 -0.34 -4.08
C MET A 1 -12.09 0.23 -4.04
N PRO A 2 -11.30 -0.05 -2.99
CA PRO A 2 -9.89 0.33 -2.95
C PRO A 2 -9.14 -0.36 -4.10
N GLN A 3 -8.31 0.38 -4.82
CA GLN A 3 -7.64 -0.12 -6.01
C GLN A 3 -6.22 -0.57 -5.69
N LEU A 4 -5.81 -1.71 -6.22
CA LEU A 4 -4.46 -2.24 -6.01
C LEU A 4 -3.47 -1.46 -6.88
N VAL A 5 -2.35 -1.09 -6.27
CA VAL A 5 -1.19 -0.52 -6.95
C VAL A 5 0.08 -1.22 -6.49
N GLN A 6 1.12 -1.15 -7.30
CA GLN A 6 2.48 -1.56 -6.92
C GLN A 6 3.29 -0.33 -6.57
N VAL A 7 4.06 -0.38 -5.48
CA VAL A 7 5.05 0.61 -5.07
C VAL A 7 6.42 0.04 -5.41
N LEU A 8 7.00 0.49 -6.52
CA LEU A 8 8.35 0.07 -6.91
C LEU A 8 9.40 0.81 -6.10
N GLN A 9 10.38 0.06 -5.64
CA GLN A 9 11.55 0.50 -4.88
C GLN A 9 12.80 0.16 -5.70
N PRO A 10 13.98 0.72 -5.37
CA PRO A 10 15.22 0.38 -6.06
C PRO A 10 15.59 -1.11 -5.99
N ASP A 11 15.23 -1.78 -4.91
CA ASP A 11 15.63 -3.13 -4.53
C ASP A 11 14.45 -4.11 -4.37
N GLY A 12 13.23 -3.68 -4.66
CA GLY A 12 12.03 -4.50 -4.42
C GLY A 12 10.73 -3.90 -4.93
N VAL A 13 9.64 -4.63 -4.67
CA VAL A 13 8.28 -4.21 -4.97
C VAL A 13 7.44 -4.41 -3.73
N CYS A 14 6.75 -3.37 -3.31
CA CYS A 14 5.67 -3.44 -2.34
C CYS A 14 4.31 -3.29 -3.04
N GLY A 15 3.25 -3.71 -2.37
CA GLY A 15 1.88 -3.37 -2.67
C GLY A 15 1.50 -2.00 -2.10
N GLY A 16 0.37 -1.50 -2.59
CA GLY A 16 -0.27 -0.30 -2.08
C GLY A 16 -1.73 -0.29 -2.48
N THR A 17 -2.47 0.65 -1.90
CA THR A 17 -3.83 0.92 -2.35
C THR A 17 -4.09 2.40 -2.55
N LEU A 18 -4.72 2.72 -3.67
CA LEU A 18 -5.17 4.06 -3.93
C LEU A 18 -6.40 4.36 -3.06
N VAL A 19 -6.27 5.34 -2.16
CA VAL A 19 -7.33 5.76 -1.23
C VAL A 19 -8.14 6.94 -1.78
N ASN A 20 -7.56 7.73 -2.67
CA ASN A 20 -8.21 8.79 -3.45
C ASN A 20 -7.32 9.16 -4.66
N GLN A 21 -7.72 10.19 -5.42
CA GLN A 21 -6.98 10.63 -6.61
C GLN A 21 -5.58 11.18 -6.34
N ASN A 22 -5.12 11.31 -5.09
CA ASN A 22 -3.86 11.97 -4.75
C ASN A 22 -2.96 11.12 -3.84
N TRP A 23 -3.52 10.07 -3.23
CA TRP A 23 -2.89 9.37 -2.13
C TRP A 23 -2.94 7.84 -2.32
N VAL A 24 -1.81 7.21 -2.05
CA VAL A 24 -1.62 5.77 -1.97
C VAL A 24 -1.28 5.41 -0.53
N LEU A 25 -2.00 4.47 0.05
CA LEU A 25 -1.71 3.88 1.35
C LEU A 25 -0.88 2.60 1.15
N THR A 26 0.21 2.46 1.88
CA THR A 26 1.12 1.31 1.87
C THR A 26 1.66 1.04 3.27
N ALA A 27 2.56 0.06 3.43
CA ALA A 27 3.25 -0.23 4.68
C ALA A 27 4.39 0.77 4.91
N ALA A 28 4.68 1.11 6.16
CA ALA A 28 5.75 2.03 6.50
C ALA A 28 7.13 1.44 6.20
N HIS A 29 7.37 0.16 6.51
CA HIS A 29 8.68 -0.46 6.28
C HIS A 29 9.10 -0.48 4.79
N CYS A 30 8.12 -0.36 3.87
CA CYS A 30 8.38 -0.21 2.45
C CYS A 30 9.00 1.15 2.08
N VAL A 31 8.81 2.19 2.89
CA VAL A 31 9.20 3.56 2.49
C VAL A 31 9.97 4.32 3.56
N ASP A 32 9.99 3.81 4.79
CA ASP A 32 10.68 4.37 5.94
C ASP A 32 12.18 4.57 5.68
N GLY A 33 12.67 5.77 5.97
CA GLY A 33 14.07 6.17 5.78
C GLY A 33 14.50 6.43 4.33
N SER A 34 13.60 6.35 3.36
CA SER A 34 13.91 6.52 1.93
C SER A 34 13.39 7.84 1.36
N SER A 35 14.01 8.32 0.28
CA SER A 35 13.55 9.51 -0.46
C SER A 35 12.36 9.19 -1.36
N ALA A 36 11.39 10.11 -1.46
CA ALA A 36 10.25 10.03 -2.38
C ALA A 36 10.67 9.75 -3.84
N SER A 37 11.79 10.33 -4.27
CA SER A 37 12.35 10.14 -5.61
C SER A 37 12.71 8.70 -5.96
N ASN A 38 12.87 7.83 -4.96
CA ASN A 38 13.23 6.43 -5.15
C ASN A 38 12.02 5.56 -5.51
N PHE A 39 10.80 6.11 -5.44
CA PHE A 39 9.57 5.34 -5.59
C PHE A 39 8.80 5.71 -6.85
N VAL A 40 8.28 4.67 -7.50
CA VAL A 40 7.31 4.80 -8.60
C VAL A 40 6.11 3.93 -8.26
N VAL A 41 4.92 4.50 -8.27
CA VAL A 41 3.70 3.71 -8.12
C VAL A 41 3.15 3.35 -9.49
N ILE A 42 2.69 2.11 -9.62
CA ILE A 42 2.12 1.55 -10.84
C ILE A 42 0.70 1.07 -10.56
N GLY A 43 -0.26 1.64 -11.28
CA GLY A 43 -1.65 1.19 -11.28
C GLY A 43 -2.00 0.46 -12.57
N GLY A 44 -2.87 -0.55 -12.47
CA GLY A 44 -3.48 -1.19 -13.64
C GLY A 44 -2.60 -2.13 -14.45
N THR A 45 -1.61 -2.72 -13.80
CA THR A 45 -0.90 -3.89 -14.32
C THR A 45 -1.29 -5.13 -13.50
N THR A 46 -1.34 -6.29 -14.15
CA THR A 46 -1.52 -7.59 -13.48
C THR A 46 -0.20 -8.36 -13.37
N ARG A 47 0.93 -7.75 -13.75
CA ARG A 47 2.26 -8.35 -13.69
C ARG A 47 3.10 -7.60 -12.67
N GLN A 48 3.79 -8.32 -11.79
CA GLN A 48 4.76 -7.71 -10.87
C GLN A 48 5.85 -7.00 -11.68
N ASN A 49 6.11 -5.73 -11.38
CA ASN A 49 6.98 -4.84 -12.15
C ASN A 49 6.61 -4.72 -13.65
N GLY A 50 5.32 -4.84 -13.99
CA GLY A 50 4.83 -4.69 -15.35
C GLY A 50 5.07 -3.28 -15.91
N SER A 51 5.42 -3.21 -17.20
CA SER A 51 5.55 -1.95 -17.95
C SER A 51 4.22 -1.48 -18.58
N ASP A 52 3.18 -2.28 -18.48
CA ASP A 52 1.84 -2.07 -19.06
C ASP A 52 0.90 -1.22 -18.19
N GLY A 53 1.30 -0.96 -16.94
CA GLY A 53 0.54 -0.12 -16.01
C GLY A 53 0.86 1.38 -16.13
N VAL A 54 -0.03 2.20 -15.55
CA VAL A 54 0.17 3.65 -15.43
C VAL A 54 1.19 3.93 -14.33
N ARG A 55 2.34 4.47 -14.72
CA ARG A 55 3.44 4.83 -13.80
C ARG A 55 3.33 6.30 -13.38
N ARG A 56 3.64 6.57 -12.11
CA ARG A 56 3.57 7.89 -11.52
C ARG A 56 4.63 8.03 -10.42
N SER A 57 5.30 9.18 -10.43
CA SER A 57 6.33 9.52 -9.46
C SER A 57 5.73 9.92 -8.12
N VAL A 58 6.44 9.59 -7.05
CA VAL A 58 6.11 10.00 -5.68
C VAL A 58 6.84 11.31 -5.36
N SER A 59 6.13 12.26 -4.76
CA SER A 59 6.65 13.58 -4.35
C SER A 59 6.70 13.75 -2.84
N SER A 60 5.88 13.02 -2.07
CA SER A 60 5.89 13.09 -0.61
C SER A 60 5.56 11.73 0.00
N ILE A 61 6.14 11.49 1.18
CA ILE A 61 5.95 10.30 2.01
C ILE A 61 5.56 10.78 3.39
N GLN A 62 4.46 10.25 3.93
CA GLN A 62 3.99 10.49 5.28
C GLN A 62 3.91 9.14 6.01
N VAL A 63 4.83 8.88 6.93
CA VAL A 63 4.85 7.65 7.73
C VAL A 63 3.97 7.81 8.97
N ALA A 64 3.24 6.76 9.34
CA ALA A 64 2.36 6.79 10.52
C ALA A 64 3.14 7.10 11.81
N PRO A 65 2.60 7.95 12.70
CA PRO A 65 3.27 8.33 13.93
C PRO A 65 3.42 7.11 14.84
N ASN A 66 4.56 7.02 15.53
CA ASN A 66 4.94 5.88 16.36
C ASN A 66 5.12 4.56 15.58
N PHE A 67 5.39 4.62 14.27
CA PHE A 67 5.91 3.46 13.56
C PHE A 67 7.17 2.94 14.24
N ASN A 68 7.22 1.64 14.51
CA ASN A 68 8.36 0.99 15.12
C ASN A 68 8.80 -0.19 14.27
N ARG A 69 9.90 0.00 13.53
CA ARG A 69 10.46 -1.00 12.61
C ARG A 69 10.84 -2.35 13.26
N ARG A 70 11.12 -2.37 14.57
CA ARG A 70 11.48 -3.62 15.29
C ARG A 70 10.26 -4.47 15.62
N THR A 71 9.14 -3.83 15.90
CA THR A 71 7.89 -4.50 16.30
C THR A 71 6.83 -4.48 15.21
N MET A 72 7.10 -3.76 14.12
CA MET A 72 6.15 -3.41 13.06
C MET A 72 4.86 -2.75 13.57
N ASN A 73 4.91 -2.17 14.77
CA ASN A 73 3.78 -1.42 15.29
C ASN A 73 3.50 -0.21 14.40
N ARG A 74 2.24 -0.02 14.00
CA ARG A 74 1.77 1.07 13.12
C ARG A 74 2.51 1.13 11.78
N ASP A 75 2.70 -0.02 11.16
CA ASP A 75 3.34 -0.16 9.86
C ASP A 75 2.43 0.32 8.71
N ALA A 76 2.32 1.64 8.57
CA ALA A 76 1.55 2.29 7.51
C ALA A 76 2.20 3.61 7.06
N ALA A 77 2.11 3.91 5.77
CA ALA A 77 2.55 5.17 5.19
C ALA A 77 1.65 5.61 4.03
N LEU A 78 1.58 6.91 3.82
CA LEU A 78 0.89 7.55 2.70
C LEU A 78 1.91 8.13 1.72
N LEU A 79 1.70 7.86 0.43
CA LEU A 79 2.47 8.41 -0.67
C LEU A 79 1.57 9.34 -1.47
N SER A 80 2.07 10.53 -1.81
CA SER A 80 1.45 11.39 -2.81
C SER A 80 2.42 11.68 -3.95
N GLY A 81 1.87 12.02 -5.11
CA GLY A 81 2.63 12.32 -6.32
C GLY A 81 2.24 13.64 -6.95
N THR A 82 2.97 14.04 -7.99
CA THR A 82 2.65 15.22 -8.79
C THR A 82 1.56 14.89 -9.81
N GLY A 83 0.39 15.49 -9.63
CA GLY A 83 -0.79 15.31 -10.49
C GLY A 83 -1.81 14.31 -9.95
N GLN A 84 -3.05 14.41 -10.43
CA GLN A 84 -4.11 13.50 -10.02
C GLN A 84 -3.90 12.10 -10.60
N TRP A 85 -3.90 11.12 -9.71
CA TRP A 85 -4.02 9.69 -9.95
C TRP A 85 -5.45 9.41 -10.39
N GLN A 86 -5.71 9.64 -11.67
CA GLN A 86 -6.97 9.28 -12.30
C GLN A 86 -7.16 7.78 -12.16
N ILE A 87 -8.18 7.39 -11.39
CA ILE A 87 -8.65 6.02 -11.27
C ILE A 87 -9.15 5.58 -12.65
N THR A 88 -8.33 4.87 -13.41
CA THR A 88 -8.70 4.38 -14.73
C THR A 88 -9.34 2.99 -14.61
N ARG A 89 -10.17 2.63 -15.61
CA ARG A 89 -10.75 1.28 -15.73
C ARG A 89 -9.70 0.18 -15.88
N SER A 90 -8.46 0.53 -16.21
CA SER A 90 -7.34 -0.40 -16.26
C SER A 90 -6.81 -0.79 -14.88
N MET A 91 -7.19 -0.12 -13.80
CA MET A 91 -6.79 -0.47 -12.44
C MET A 91 -7.53 -1.73 -11.94
N VAL A 92 -6.78 -2.68 -11.40
CA VAL A 92 -7.27 -4.01 -11.00
C VAL A 92 -7.41 -4.09 -9.48
N CYS A 93 -8.37 -4.88 -9.00
CA CYS A 93 -8.48 -5.26 -7.59
C CYS A 93 -8.14 -6.75 -7.49
N ALA A 94 -7.21 -7.14 -6.63
CA ALA A 94 -6.88 -8.55 -6.39
C ALA A 94 -7.49 -9.04 -5.08
N GLY A 95 -8.05 -10.25 -5.10
CA GLY A 95 -8.53 -10.97 -3.92
C GLY A 95 -9.15 -12.32 -4.30
N LYS A 96 -8.67 -13.41 -3.70
CA LYS A 96 -9.30 -14.74 -3.84
C LYS A 96 -10.33 -14.97 -2.71
N PRO A 97 -11.52 -15.51 -3.02
CA PRO A 97 -12.35 -16.18 -2.03
C PRO A 97 -11.64 -17.46 -1.56
N PHE A 98 -11.48 -17.62 -0.24
CA PHE A 98 -11.18 -18.90 0.44
C PHE A 98 -9.77 -19.52 0.38
N GLN A 99 -8.74 -18.81 -0.10
CA GLN A 99 -7.33 -19.14 0.20
C GLN A 99 -6.56 -17.84 0.39
N ARG A 100 -6.03 -17.60 1.60
CA ARG A 100 -5.39 -16.32 1.96
C ARG A 100 -4.13 -16.57 2.77
N ASP A 101 -3.01 -16.27 2.15
CA ASP A 101 -1.80 -15.85 2.85
C ASP A 101 -1.11 -14.78 2.00
N SER A 102 -0.29 -13.94 2.62
CA SER A 102 0.41 -12.84 1.95
C SER A 102 1.70 -13.36 1.33
N CYS A 103 1.96 -13.04 0.06
CA CYS A 103 3.17 -13.44 -0.64
C CYS A 103 4.18 -12.30 -0.74
N ASP A 104 5.41 -12.63 -1.18
CA ASP A 104 6.41 -11.63 -1.54
C ASP A 104 5.84 -10.65 -2.57
N GLY A 105 5.87 -9.36 -2.21
CA GLY A 105 5.33 -8.27 -3.03
C GLY A 105 3.91 -7.82 -2.69
N ASP A 106 3.18 -8.53 -1.83
CA ASP A 106 1.89 -8.07 -1.30
C ASP A 106 2.05 -7.06 -0.16
N SER A 107 3.26 -6.96 0.42
CA SER A 107 3.55 -6.07 1.55
C SER A 107 3.16 -4.62 1.26
N GLY A 108 2.32 -4.02 2.10
CA GLY A 108 1.71 -2.70 1.85
C GLY A 108 0.41 -2.71 1.04
N GLY A 109 0.00 -3.86 0.50
CA GLY A 109 -1.25 -4.04 -0.23
C GLY A 109 -2.50 -4.02 0.68
N PRO A 110 -3.69 -3.80 0.09
CA PRO A 110 -4.95 -3.73 0.83
C PRO A 110 -5.53 -5.10 1.19
N MET A 111 -5.99 -5.26 2.44
CA MET A 111 -6.86 -6.35 2.87
C MET A 111 -8.33 -5.88 2.89
N VAL A 112 -9.16 -6.46 2.03
CA VAL A 112 -10.58 -6.10 1.89
C VAL A 112 -11.49 -7.22 2.38
N TYR A 113 -12.52 -6.86 3.15
CA TYR A 113 -13.61 -7.74 3.57
C TYR A 113 -14.94 -7.06 3.29
N ARG A 114 -15.85 -7.75 2.57
CA ARG A 114 -17.17 -7.22 2.17
C ARG A 114 -17.14 -5.83 1.52
N GLY A 115 -16.07 -5.52 0.76
CA GLY A 115 -15.91 -4.25 0.07
C GLY A 115 -15.28 -3.12 0.89
N GLU A 116 -15.00 -3.35 2.17
CA GLU A 116 -14.34 -2.40 3.07
C GLU A 116 -12.86 -2.74 3.24
N LEU A 117 -12.00 -1.71 3.21
CA LEU A 117 -10.58 -1.83 3.52
C LEU A 117 -10.40 -1.97 5.04
N ILE A 118 -9.97 -3.15 5.49
CA ILE A 118 -9.87 -3.48 6.92
C ILE A 118 -8.43 -3.63 7.41
N GLY A 119 -7.47 -3.83 6.51
CA GLY A 119 -6.07 -3.99 6.86
C GLY A 119 -5.11 -3.61 5.73
N ILE A 120 -3.84 -3.43 6.10
CA ILE A 120 -2.70 -3.29 5.18
C ILE A 120 -1.78 -4.47 5.45
N VAL A 121 -1.35 -5.19 4.42
CA VAL A 121 -0.37 -6.28 4.57
C VAL A 121 0.92 -5.69 5.18
N SER A 122 1.40 -6.26 6.28
CA SER A 122 2.62 -5.80 6.95
C SER A 122 3.75 -6.81 6.74
N PHE A 123 3.68 -7.99 7.36
CA PHE A 123 4.69 -9.04 7.17
C PHE A 123 4.08 -10.42 7.40
N GLY A 124 4.77 -11.45 6.93
CA GLY A 124 4.40 -12.85 7.10
C GLY A 124 5.59 -13.74 6.73
N ASN A 125 5.60 -14.98 7.19
CA ASN A 125 6.65 -15.94 6.84
C ASN A 125 6.21 -16.76 5.63
N GLU A 126 6.90 -16.57 4.50
CA GLU A 126 6.72 -17.32 3.25
C GLU A 126 5.28 -17.38 2.70
N CYS A 127 5.14 -17.62 1.41
CA CYS A 127 3.82 -17.75 0.79
C CYS A 127 3.07 -18.99 1.34
N ALA A 128 1.87 -18.77 1.90
CA ALA A 128 0.90 -19.83 2.19
C ALA A 128 1.37 -20.86 3.23
N THR A 129 1.99 -20.39 4.30
CA THR A 129 2.28 -21.22 5.48
C THR A 129 1.08 -21.23 6.45
N LEU A 130 1.12 -22.12 7.45
CA LEU A 130 0.11 -22.19 8.51
C LEU A 130 0.17 -21.00 9.49
N GLU A 131 1.20 -20.14 9.37
CA GLU A 131 1.37 -18.96 10.19
C GLU A 131 0.55 -17.79 9.63
N PRO A 132 -0.21 -17.07 10.47
CA PRO A 132 -1.05 -15.99 9.99
C PRO A 132 -0.20 -14.80 9.51
N GLY A 133 -0.44 -14.34 8.28
CA GLY A 133 0.04 -13.03 7.84
C GLY A 133 -0.39 -11.92 8.82
N VAL A 134 0.52 -11.00 9.10
CA VAL A 134 0.30 -9.87 10.00
C VAL A 134 -0.10 -8.64 9.19
N TYR A 135 -1.13 -7.95 9.68
CA TYR A 135 -1.73 -6.80 9.01
C TYR A 135 -1.81 -5.60 9.94
N THR A 136 -1.56 -4.40 9.42
CA THR A 136 -1.88 -3.15 10.12
C THR A 136 -3.37 -2.91 10.06
N SER A 137 -4.04 -2.86 11.22
CA SER A 137 -5.48 -2.62 11.34
C SER A 137 -5.86 -1.19 10.93
N VAL A 138 -6.68 -1.05 9.89
CA VAL A 138 -7.12 0.25 9.35
C VAL A 138 -7.91 1.07 10.38
N PRO A 139 -8.84 0.50 11.17
CA PRO A 139 -9.51 1.24 12.24
C PRO A 139 -8.55 1.92 13.24
N VAL A 140 -7.40 1.32 13.54
CA VAL A 140 -6.41 1.86 14.50
C VAL A 140 -5.67 3.06 13.94
N ILE A 141 -5.37 3.06 12.63
CA ILE A 141 -4.66 4.16 11.95
C ILE A 141 -5.61 5.21 11.34
N ARG A 142 -6.92 4.96 11.37
CA ARG A 142 -7.94 5.80 10.72
C ARG A 142 -7.89 7.26 11.16
N ARG A 143 -7.64 7.53 12.45
CA ARG A 143 -7.62 8.91 12.95
C ARG A 143 -6.48 9.71 12.31
N TRP A 144 -5.27 9.16 12.35
CA TRP A 144 -4.11 9.75 11.69
C TRP A 144 -4.34 9.96 10.19
N PHE A 145 -4.89 8.94 9.51
CA PHE A 145 -5.22 9.05 8.10
C PHE A 145 -6.15 10.24 7.80
N LEU A 146 -7.20 10.41 8.59
CA LEU A 146 -8.16 11.51 8.41
C LEU A 146 -7.53 12.87 8.71
N ASP A 147 -6.65 12.96 9.70
CA ASP A 147 -5.96 14.20 10.04
C ASP A 147 -5.05 14.66 8.88
N ILE A 148 -4.27 13.75 8.27
CA ILE A 148 -3.47 14.05 7.07
C ILE A 148 -4.36 14.47 5.90
N MET A 149 -5.46 13.77 5.67
CA MET A 149 -6.38 14.12 4.57
C MET A 149 -7.00 15.50 4.74
N ALA A 150 -7.26 15.94 5.98
CA ALA A 150 -7.80 17.26 6.29
C ALA A 150 -6.75 18.39 6.19
N GLU A 151 -5.47 18.07 6.46
CA GLU A 151 -4.38 19.04 6.36
C GLU A 151 -4.03 19.40 4.91
N TYR A 152 -4.22 18.46 3.97
CA TYR A 152 -3.85 18.60 2.56
C TYR A 152 -5.07 18.69 1.59
N SER A 153 -6.27 18.97 2.11
CA SER A 153 -7.51 19.17 1.32
C SER A 153 -7.76 20.62 0.92
#